data_AF-A0AA44XRW3-F1
#
_entry.id   AF-A0AA44XRW3-F1
#
_cell.length_a   1.000
_cell.length_b   1.000
_cell.length_c   1.000
_cell.angle_alpha   90.00
_cell.angle_beta   90.00
_cell.angle_gamma   90.00
#
_symmetry.space_group_name_H-M   'P 1'
#
loop_
_entity.id
_entity.type
_entity.pdbx_description
1 polymer ?
#
loop_
_entity_poly.entity_id
_entity_poly.type
_entity_poly.pdbx_seq_one_letter_code
_entity_poly.pdbx_strand_id
1 'polypeptide(L)'
;MNAKFQLIKDINYKPKDSQLGVIIKKVTSEQNHTGFVFIEDNKLVLAHFGWHETYFFQRRNDSDGYAMYWFDLEKIPERTLVHIINELEQISHNKDLNNNEVFYFPAPYGIVNFGGSRISGGDFLSTPNTVGDSLTCSVFVNCIFEQSGFPILDLDTWKTTEQDIEWQTGILDRLIGKLSPEFMRIQRENVGKVPRLRPEQMVGACCVFDYELVDFDTADSAAIIVLEQLEALGC
;
A
#
# COMPACT_ATOMS: atom_id res chain seq x y z
N MET A 1 23.44 11.13 8.16
CA MET A 1 22.57 10.60 9.24
C MET A 1 22.73 9.08 9.25
N ASN A 2 22.90 8.44 10.40
CA ASN A 2 22.78 6.98 10.49
C ASN A 2 21.30 6.65 10.35
N ALA A 3 20.86 6.27 9.15
CA ALA A 3 19.48 5.86 8.95
C ALA A 3 19.18 4.62 9.80
N LYS A 4 18.04 4.62 10.52
CA LYS A 4 17.61 3.49 11.35
C LYS A 4 17.23 2.24 10.54
N PHE A 5 17.05 2.40 9.23
CA PHE A 5 16.72 1.34 8.28
C PHE A 5 17.28 1.66 6.89
N GLN A 6 17.33 0.66 6.02
CA GLN A 6 17.81 0.79 4.66
C GLN A 6 16.83 0.14 3.67
N LEU A 7 16.47 0.88 2.63
CA LEU A 7 15.78 0.37 1.46
C LEU A 7 16.79 -0.24 0.48
N ILE A 8 16.38 -1.30 -0.20
CA ILE A 8 17.20 -1.98 -1.20
C ILE A 8 16.51 -1.94 -2.57
N LYS A 9 17.28 -1.64 -3.62
CA LYS A 9 16.80 -1.69 -5.02
C LYS A 9 17.20 -2.97 -5.71
N ASP A 10 18.40 -3.45 -5.42
CA ASP A 10 18.95 -4.66 -6.02
C ASP A 10 18.53 -5.89 -5.20
N ILE A 11 17.77 -6.77 -5.86
CA ILE A 11 17.21 -8.00 -5.32
C ILE A 11 18.29 -8.93 -4.73
N ASN A 12 19.53 -8.86 -5.21
CA ASN A 12 20.63 -9.67 -4.71
C ASN A 12 21.00 -9.34 -3.26
N TYR A 13 20.58 -8.19 -2.74
CA TYR A 13 20.77 -7.79 -1.35
C TYR A 13 19.58 -8.10 -0.44
N LYS A 14 18.58 -8.85 -0.91
CA LYS A 14 17.49 -9.32 -0.05
C LYS A 14 18.08 -10.05 1.17
N PRO A 15 17.71 -9.69 2.41
CA PRO A 15 18.11 -10.44 3.59
C PRO A 15 17.67 -11.90 3.47
N LYS A 16 18.52 -12.86 3.90
CA LYS A 16 18.22 -14.29 3.77
C LYS A 16 16.96 -14.66 4.56
N ASP A 17 16.83 -14.09 5.74
CA ASP A 17 15.76 -14.36 6.70
C ASP A 17 14.56 -13.41 6.51
N SER A 18 14.17 -13.17 5.26
CA SER A 18 13.01 -12.34 4.91
C SER A 18 12.18 -13.00 3.81
N GLN A 19 10.85 -13.05 3.95
CA GLN A 19 9.97 -13.58 2.90
C GLN A 19 8.96 -12.57 2.38
N LEU A 20 8.62 -11.56 3.18
CA LEU A 20 7.71 -10.48 2.83
C LEU A 20 8.40 -9.13 3.03
N GLY A 21 8.03 -8.18 2.19
CA GLY A 21 8.45 -6.80 2.28
C GLY A 21 7.38 -5.87 1.73
N VAL A 22 7.67 -4.59 1.82
CA VAL A 22 6.92 -3.52 1.15
C VAL A 22 7.79 -2.88 0.09
N ILE A 23 7.15 -2.40 -0.98
CA ILE A 23 7.80 -1.70 -2.08
C ILE A 23 7.44 -0.23 -2.09
N ILE A 24 8.33 0.60 -2.63
CA ILE A 24 8.03 1.99 -2.91
C ILE A 24 8.73 2.48 -4.16
N LYS A 25 8.04 3.28 -4.97
CA LYS A 25 8.54 3.86 -6.22
C LYS A 25 7.97 5.25 -6.43
N LYS A 26 8.74 6.14 -7.05
CA LYS A 26 8.27 7.46 -7.49
C LYS A 26 7.57 7.31 -8.83
N VAL A 27 6.29 7.66 -8.90
CA VAL A 27 5.49 7.57 -10.14
C VAL A 27 5.44 8.92 -10.85
N THR A 28 5.33 10.00 -10.08
CA THR A 28 5.44 11.38 -10.57
C THR A 28 6.23 12.21 -9.57
N SER A 29 6.47 13.50 -9.84
CA SER A 29 7.16 14.38 -8.86
C SER A 29 6.39 14.49 -7.54
N GLU A 30 5.06 14.35 -7.57
CA GLU A 30 4.17 14.57 -6.42
C GLU A 30 3.56 13.28 -5.85
N GLN A 31 3.87 12.12 -6.44
CA GLN A 31 3.20 10.88 -6.09
C GLN A 31 4.13 9.67 -6.13
N ASN A 32 4.22 9.02 -4.99
CA ASN A 32 4.80 7.70 -4.84
C ASN A 32 3.73 6.62 -4.95
N HIS A 33 4.17 5.36 -5.02
CA HIS A 33 3.32 4.18 -5.04
C HIS A 33 3.93 3.08 -4.19
N THR A 34 3.09 2.28 -3.54
CA THR A 34 3.51 1.21 -2.64
C THR A 34 2.68 -0.06 -2.82
N GLY A 35 3.13 -1.14 -2.21
CA GLY A 35 2.53 -2.46 -2.24
C GLY A 35 3.40 -3.46 -1.52
N PHE A 36 3.20 -4.73 -1.81
CA PHE A 36 3.96 -5.83 -1.22
C PHE A 36 4.97 -6.40 -2.19
N VAL A 37 6.00 -7.00 -1.60
CA VAL A 37 6.93 -7.86 -2.30
C VAL A 37 7.19 -9.13 -1.52
N PHE A 38 7.27 -10.26 -2.22
CA PHE A 38 7.69 -11.53 -1.66
C PHE A 38 8.39 -12.39 -2.71
N ILE A 39 8.87 -13.56 -2.30
CA ILE A 39 9.53 -14.51 -3.20
C ILE A 39 8.64 -15.72 -3.44
N GLU A 40 8.45 -16.06 -4.71
CA GLU A 40 7.81 -17.29 -5.16
C GLU A 40 8.63 -17.88 -6.31
N ASP A 41 8.95 -19.18 -6.24
CA ASP A 41 9.76 -19.89 -7.27
C ASP A 41 11.05 -19.15 -7.68
N ASN A 42 11.77 -18.59 -6.71
CA ASN A 42 12.98 -17.77 -6.88
C ASN A 42 12.78 -16.47 -7.69
N LYS A 43 11.54 -16.02 -7.87
CA LYS A 43 11.21 -14.73 -8.48
C LYS A 43 10.66 -13.76 -7.45
N LEU A 44 10.87 -12.48 -7.73
CA LEU A 44 10.22 -11.41 -7.03
C LEU A 44 8.75 -11.37 -7.46
N VAL A 45 7.82 -11.36 -6.52
CA VAL A 45 6.40 -11.08 -6.79
C VAL A 45 6.10 -9.67 -6.31
N LEU A 46 5.72 -8.79 -7.24
CA LEU A 46 5.24 -7.45 -6.94
C LEU A 46 3.71 -7.48 -6.89
N ALA A 47 3.15 -7.35 -5.68
CA ALA A 47 1.72 -7.46 -5.42
C ALA A 47 1.17 -6.11 -4.95
N HIS A 48 0.44 -5.39 -5.80
CA HIS A 48 0.00 -4.03 -5.48
C HIS A 48 -1.28 -3.59 -6.18
N PHE A 49 -2.12 -2.87 -5.44
CA PHE A 49 -3.31 -2.20 -5.98
C PHE A 49 -2.92 -0.92 -6.70
N GLY A 50 -3.10 -0.89 -8.03
CA GLY A 50 -2.74 0.23 -8.90
C GLY A 50 -3.85 1.27 -9.04
N TRP A 51 -4.10 1.70 -10.28
CA TRP A 51 -5.20 2.61 -10.59
C TRP A 51 -6.54 1.88 -10.62
N HIS A 52 -7.65 2.60 -10.38
CA HIS A 52 -9.04 2.14 -10.35
C HIS A 52 -9.30 0.71 -10.86
N GLU A 53 -9.66 -0.18 -9.93
CA GLU A 53 -9.98 -1.59 -10.14
C GLU A 53 -8.88 -2.46 -10.80
N THR A 54 -7.62 -2.00 -10.76
CA THR A 54 -6.47 -2.69 -11.35
C THR A 54 -5.53 -3.20 -10.26
N TYR A 55 -5.26 -4.49 -10.28
CA TYR A 55 -4.30 -5.13 -9.39
C TYR A 55 -3.14 -5.73 -10.18
N PHE A 56 -1.93 -5.60 -9.66
CA PHE A 56 -0.72 -6.14 -10.25
C PHE A 56 -0.22 -7.27 -9.34
N PHE A 57 0.08 -8.43 -9.93
CA PHE A 57 0.68 -9.58 -9.25
C PHE A 57 1.83 -10.13 -10.10
N GLN A 58 2.88 -9.34 -10.25
CA GLN A 58 3.86 -9.51 -11.32
C GLN A 58 5.09 -10.27 -10.84
N ARG A 59 5.43 -11.35 -11.54
CA ARG A 59 6.65 -12.13 -11.32
C ARG A 59 7.81 -11.51 -12.10
N ARG A 60 8.87 -11.13 -11.40
CA ARG A 60 9.99 -10.34 -11.93
C ARG A 60 11.33 -10.94 -11.48
N ASN A 61 12.36 -10.71 -12.29
CA ASN A 61 13.76 -11.00 -11.95
C ASN A 61 14.51 -9.73 -11.48
N ASP A 62 13.86 -8.57 -11.55
CA ASP A 62 14.35 -7.28 -11.09
C ASP A 62 13.29 -6.60 -10.23
N SER A 63 13.62 -5.42 -9.69
CA SER A 63 12.71 -4.64 -8.85
C SER A 63 11.76 -3.75 -9.63
N ASP A 64 11.79 -3.71 -10.97
CA ASP A 64 11.00 -2.78 -11.80
C ASP A 64 11.09 -1.31 -11.32
N GLY A 65 12.27 -0.90 -10.87
CA GLY A 65 12.52 0.44 -10.34
C GLY A 65 11.96 0.69 -8.95
N TYR A 66 11.38 -0.29 -8.26
CA TYR A 66 11.00 -0.16 -6.86
C TYR A 66 12.22 -0.24 -5.92
N ALA A 67 12.20 0.58 -4.88
CA ALA A 67 12.95 0.33 -3.66
C ALA A 67 12.12 -0.58 -2.74
N MET A 68 12.78 -1.42 -1.94
CA MET A 68 12.15 -2.45 -1.14
C MET A 68 12.63 -2.37 0.31
N TYR A 69 11.72 -2.54 1.25
CA TYR A 69 12.05 -2.86 2.64
C TYR A 69 11.56 -4.27 2.93
N TRP A 70 12.42 -5.10 3.51
CA TRP A 70 12.12 -6.48 3.83
C TRP A 70 11.97 -6.66 5.33
N PHE A 71 10.89 -7.30 5.75
CA PHE A 71 10.69 -7.64 7.14
C PHE A 71 11.59 -8.80 7.55
N ASP A 72 12.10 -8.74 8.76
CA ASP A 72 12.74 -9.88 9.40
C ASP A 72 11.67 -10.97 9.66
N LEU A 73 11.97 -12.23 9.31
CA LEU A 73 11.08 -13.36 9.58
C LEU A 73 10.84 -13.57 11.08
N GLU A 74 11.80 -13.21 11.93
CA GLU A 74 11.58 -13.21 13.38
C GLU A 74 10.54 -12.17 13.81
N LYS A 75 10.28 -11.17 12.95
CA LYS A 75 9.32 -10.09 13.20
C LYS A 75 7.88 -10.38 12.76
N ILE A 76 7.66 -11.35 11.87
CA ILE A 76 6.32 -11.68 11.37
C ILE A 76 6.00 -13.15 11.65
N PRO A 77 4.97 -13.45 12.45
CA PRO A 77 4.54 -14.82 12.66
C PRO A 77 4.24 -15.54 11.34
N GLU A 78 4.72 -16.77 11.16
CA GLU A 78 4.54 -17.55 9.92
C GLU A 78 3.07 -17.63 9.47
N ARG A 79 2.14 -17.80 10.42
CA ARG A 79 0.69 -17.79 10.13
C ARG A 79 0.20 -16.49 9.50
N THR A 80 0.75 -15.35 9.93
CA THR A 80 0.40 -14.02 9.43
C THR A 80 1.00 -13.83 8.04
N LEU A 81 2.25 -14.24 7.86
CA LEU A 81 2.92 -14.23 6.56
C LEU A 81 2.17 -15.03 5.50
N VAL A 82 1.82 -16.28 5.80
CA VAL A 82 1.07 -17.17 4.89
C VAL A 82 -0.29 -16.58 4.56
N HIS A 83 -0.98 -16.00 5.56
CA HIS A 83 -2.27 -15.38 5.32
C HIS A 83 -2.16 -14.15 4.40
N ILE A 84 -1.20 -13.26 4.63
CA ILE A 84 -0.94 -12.10 3.76
C ILE A 84 -0.69 -12.55 2.32
N ILE A 85 0.25 -13.49 2.11
CA ILE A 85 0.59 -13.97 0.77
C ILE A 85 -0.62 -14.60 0.07
N ASN A 86 -1.38 -15.44 0.77
CA ASN A 86 -2.58 -16.06 0.23
C ASN A 86 -3.63 -15.00 -0.19
N GLU A 87 -3.90 -13.99 0.62
CA GLU A 87 -4.87 -12.94 0.26
C GLU A 87 -4.42 -12.16 -0.99
N LEU A 88 -3.13 -11.85 -1.09
CA LEU A 88 -2.55 -11.21 -2.28
C LEU A 88 -2.69 -12.10 -3.53
N GLU A 89 -2.49 -13.41 -3.38
CA GLU A 89 -2.63 -14.39 -4.46
C GLU A 89 -4.09 -14.56 -4.89
N GLN A 90 -5.05 -14.58 -3.96
CA GLN A 90 -6.47 -14.76 -4.30
C GLN A 90 -6.99 -13.66 -5.24
N ILE A 91 -6.50 -12.43 -5.13
CA ILE A 91 -6.88 -11.35 -6.06
C ILE A 91 -6.42 -11.66 -7.50
N SER A 92 -5.32 -12.39 -7.67
CA SER A 92 -4.82 -12.80 -9.01
C SER A 92 -5.70 -13.85 -9.70
N HIS A 93 -6.65 -14.47 -8.99
CA HIS A 93 -7.63 -15.38 -9.59
C HIS A 93 -8.79 -14.64 -10.29
N ASN A 94 -8.88 -13.32 -10.14
CA ASN A 94 -9.83 -12.51 -10.88
C ASN A 94 -9.47 -12.44 -12.38
N LYS A 95 -10.35 -11.82 -13.17
CA LYS A 95 -10.17 -11.66 -14.61
C LYS A 95 -8.85 -10.96 -14.94
N ASP A 96 -7.99 -11.62 -15.70
CA ASP A 96 -6.81 -10.99 -16.32
C ASP A 96 -7.25 -9.93 -17.34
N LEU A 97 -6.70 -8.72 -17.20
CA LEU A 97 -7.05 -7.56 -18.02
C LEU A 97 -6.23 -7.46 -19.30
N ASN A 98 -4.99 -7.97 -19.33
CA ASN A 98 -4.06 -7.73 -20.44
C ASN A 98 -3.00 -8.82 -20.67
N ASN A 99 -3.13 -10.01 -20.07
CA ASN A 99 -2.19 -11.13 -20.14
C ASN A 99 -0.77 -10.78 -19.67
N ASN A 100 -0.64 -9.83 -18.74
CA ASN A 100 0.65 -9.38 -18.21
C ASN A 100 0.66 -9.37 -16.68
N GLU A 101 -0.02 -10.35 -16.08
CA GLU A 101 -0.20 -10.49 -14.64
C GLU A 101 -0.82 -9.22 -14.00
N VAL A 102 -1.81 -8.67 -14.71
CA VAL A 102 -2.63 -7.54 -14.28
C VAL A 102 -4.08 -8.00 -14.24
N PHE A 103 -4.68 -7.93 -13.07
CA PHE A 103 -5.97 -8.53 -12.78
C PHE A 103 -6.99 -7.45 -12.43
N TYR A 104 -8.24 -7.72 -12.76
CA TYR A 104 -9.36 -6.95 -12.26
C TYR A 104 -9.44 -7.14 -10.75
N PHE A 105 -9.61 -6.06 -10.01
CA PHE A 105 -9.87 -6.14 -8.58
C PHE A 105 -11.06 -5.23 -8.28
N PRO A 106 -12.23 -5.76 -7.85
CA PRO A 106 -13.45 -4.98 -7.66
C PRO A 106 -13.41 -4.08 -6.40
N ALA A 107 -12.33 -3.31 -6.25
CA ALA A 107 -12.15 -2.31 -5.22
C ALA A 107 -12.20 -0.91 -5.85
N PRO A 108 -13.12 -0.04 -5.40
CA PRO A 108 -13.15 1.33 -5.88
C PRO A 108 -11.90 2.06 -5.39
N TYR A 109 -11.19 2.70 -6.32
CA TYR A 109 -10.17 3.68 -5.96
C TYR A 109 -10.85 4.97 -5.50
N GLY A 110 -10.44 5.49 -4.34
CA GLY A 110 -11.02 6.68 -3.74
C GLY A 110 -10.24 7.17 -2.53
N ILE A 111 -10.80 8.13 -1.79
CA ILE A 111 -10.15 8.76 -0.63
C ILE A 111 -10.80 8.36 0.69
N VAL A 112 -12.06 7.92 0.66
CA VAL A 112 -12.80 7.55 1.86
C VAL A 112 -12.37 6.16 2.30
N ASN A 113 -11.74 6.08 3.46
CA ASN A 113 -11.49 4.86 4.20
C ASN A 113 -11.43 5.22 5.69
N PHE A 114 -12.22 4.52 6.50
CA PHE A 114 -12.26 4.72 7.96
C PHE A 114 -11.70 3.50 8.71
N GLY A 115 -10.91 2.68 8.04
CA GLY A 115 -10.48 1.36 8.54
C GLY A 115 -11.61 0.31 8.51
N GLY A 116 -11.24 -0.94 8.74
CA GLY A 116 -12.19 -2.06 8.88
C GLY A 116 -12.65 -2.72 7.59
N SER A 117 -12.29 -2.17 6.42
CA SER A 117 -12.46 -2.82 5.12
C SER A 117 -11.64 -4.10 5.06
N ARG A 118 -12.06 -5.08 4.25
CA ARG A 118 -11.36 -6.36 4.13
C ARG A 118 -11.26 -6.80 2.68
N ILE A 119 -10.37 -7.75 2.45
CA ILE A 119 -10.21 -8.50 1.20
C ILE A 119 -10.40 -9.96 1.56
N SER A 120 -11.22 -10.65 0.77
CA SER A 120 -11.50 -12.05 0.98
C SER A 120 -11.86 -12.71 -0.35
N GLY A 121 -11.16 -13.78 -0.70
CA GLY A 121 -11.43 -14.54 -1.92
C GLY A 121 -11.24 -13.73 -3.21
N GLY A 122 -10.37 -12.72 -3.18
CA GLY A 122 -10.11 -11.83 -4.31
C GLY A 122 -11.04 -10.62 -4.44
N ASP A 123 -12.04 -10.50 -3.56
CA ASP A 123 -13.00 -9.40 -3.56
C ASP A 123 -12.72 -8.39 -2.44
N PHE A 124 -13.01 -7.11 -2.71
CA PHE A 124 -13.04 -6.07 -1.70
C PHE A 124 -14.38 -6.05 -0.97
N LEU A 125 -14.32 -6.18 0.34
CA LEU A 125 -15.46 -6.13 1.23
C LEU A 125 -15.42 -4.81 2.00
N SER A 126 -16.32 -3.90 1.63
CA SER A 126 -16.47 -2.63 2.34
C SER A 126 -16.92 -2.84 3.78
N THR A 127 -16.55 -1.89 4.63
CA THR A 127 -16.97 -1.88 6.03
C THR A 127 -18.50 -1.79 6.11
N PRO A 128 -19.18 -2.63 6.92
CA PRO A 128 -20.64 -2.58 7.04
C PRO A 128 -21.12 -1.17 7.42
N ASN A 129 -22.07 -0.64 6.64
CA ASN A 129 -22.65 0.70 6.80
C ASN A 129 -21.71 1.87 6.49
N THR A 130 -20.51 1.63 5.96
CA THR A 130 -19.60 2.69 5.49
C THR A 130 -19.80 2.89 3.99
N VAL A 131 -20.58 3.90 3.62
CA VAL A 131 -20.79 4.24 2.21
C VAL A 131 -19.57 5.01 1.69
N GLY A 132 -19.08 4.64 0.51
CA GLY A 132 -17.92 5.29 -0.11
C GLY A 132 -16.58 4.63 0.25
N ASP A 133 -16.57 3.55 1.02
CA ASP A 133 -15.33 2.85 1.37
C ASP A 133 -14.53 2.48 0.11
N SER A 134 -13.25 2.81 0.11
CA SER A 134 -12.39 2.80 -1.06
C SER A 134 -10.94 2.62 -0.68
N LEU A 135 -10.12 2.27 -1.67
CA LEU A 135 -8.69 2.02 -1.46
C LEU A 135 -7.83 3.02 -2.24
N THR A 136 -6.66 3.28 -1.68
CA THR A 136 -5.46 3.71 -2.41
C THR A 136 -4.40 2.62 -2.26
N CYS A 137 -3.24 2.74 -2.91
CA CYS A 137 -2.18 1.74 -2.78
C CYS A 137 -1.69 1.58 -1.33
N SER A 138 -1.61 2.66 -0.56
CA SER A 138 -1.20 2.61 0.85
C SER A 138 -2.31 2.08 1.76
N VAL A 139 -3.56 2.47 1.51
CA VAL A 139 -4.71 1.94 2.27
C VAL A 139 -4.88 0.44 1.99
N PHE A 140 -4.59 -0.02 0.77
CA PHE A 140 -4.54 -1.46 0.44
C PHE A 140 -3.50 -2.20 1.29
N VAL A 141 -2.28 -1.67 1.42
CA VAL A 141 -1.23 -2.26 2.28
C VAL A 141 -1.70 -2.30 3.73
N ASN A 142 -2.25 -1.20 4.25
CA ASN A 142 -2.77 -1.16 5.62
C ASN A 142 -3.92 -2.17 5.85
N CYS A 143 -4.87 -2.25 4.91
CA CYS A 143 -6.01 -3.16 4.95
C CYS A 143 -5.56 -4.63 5.09
N ILE A 144 -4.57 -5.05 4.28
CA ILE A 144 -4.01 -6.41 4.34
C ILE A 144 -3.34 -6.68 5.70
N PHE A 145 -2.59 -5.72 6.25
CA PHE A 145 -1.98 -5.85 7.57
C PHE A 145 -3.01 -5.95 8.70
N GLU A 146 -4.00 -5.05 8.72
CA GLU A 146 -5.08 -5.02 9.71
C GLU A 146 -5.88 -6.33 9.72
N GLN A 147 -6.34 -6.79 8.55
CA GLN A 147 -7.14 -8.01 8.47
C GLN A 147 -6.34 -9.27 8.86
N SER A 148 -5.01 -9.22 8.70
CA SER A 148 -4.09 -10.30 9.08
C SER A 148 -3.75 -10.32 10.57
N GLY A 149 -4.37 -9.45 11.37
CA GLY A 149 -4.10 -9.33 12.79
C GLY A 149 -2.70 -8.80 13.09
N PHE A 150 -2.13 -8.03 12.16
CA PHE A 150 -0.79 -7.43 12.28
C PHE A 150 -0.84 -5.92 11.98
N PRO A 151 -1.63 -5.14 12.74
CA PRO A 151 -1.75 -3.71 12.50
C PRO A 151 -0.40 -3.01 12.75
N ILE A 152 -0.04 -2.12 11.83
CA ILE A 152 1.21 -1.34 11.90
C ILE A 152 0.96 0.08 12.41
N LEU A 153 -0.17 0.69 12.04
CA LEU A 153 -0.43 2.11 12.23
C LEU A 153 -1.40 2.35 13.39
N ASP A 154 -1.17 3.43 14.14
CA ASP A 154 -2.17 4.02 15.02
C ASP A 154 -2.99 5.08 14.26
N LEU A 155 -4.00 4.62 13.53
CA LEU A 155 -4.82 5.47 12.65
C LEU A 155 -5.55 6.60 13.39
N ASP A 156 -5.78 6.48 14.70
CA ASP A 156 -6.45 7.52 15.48
C ASP A 156 -5.60 8.80 15.60
N THR A 157 -4.29 8.69 15.33
CA THR A 157 -3.34 9.82 15.34
C THR A 157 -3.20 10.52 13.99
N TRP A 158 -3.80 9.98 12.91
CA TRP A 158 -3.60 10.49 11.56
C TRP A 158 -4.22 11.87 11.37
N LYS A 159 -3.43 12.77 10.76
CA LYS A 159 -3.80 14.16 10.54
C LYS A 159 -4.03 14.41 9.05
N THR A 160 -4.89 15.37 8.74
CA THR A 160 -5.09 15.87 7.37
C THR A 160 -4.38 17.19 7.21
N THR A 161 -3.56 17.34 6.17
CA THR A 161 -2.90 18.62 5.83
C THR A 161 -3.52 19.29 4.60
N GLU A 162 -3.14 20.54 4.33
CA GLU A 162 -3.54 21.26 3.11
C GLU A 162 -3.10 20.52 1.83
N GLN A 163 -1.89 19.95 1.83
CA GLN A 163 -1.38 19.15 0.72
C GLN A 163 -2.23 17.89 0.48
N ASP A 164 -2.79 17.30 1.54
CA ASP A 164 -3.69 16.16 1.41
C ASP A 164 -5.02 16.57 0.77
N ILE A 165 -5.56 17.75 1.11
CA ILE A 165 -6.78 18.31 0.51
C ILE A 165 -6.59 18.55 -1.00
N GLU A 166 -5.45 19.14 -1.38
CA GLU A 166 -5.10 19.37 -2.78
C GLU A 166 -5.01 18.05 -3.54
N TRP A 167 -4.30 17.07 -2.98
CA TRP A 167 -4.17 15.75 -3.57
C TRP A 167 -5.52 15.03 -3.69
N GLN A 168 -6.34 15.06 -2.64
CA GLN A 168 -7.68 14.45 -2.62
C GLN A 168 -8.58 15.06 -3.70
N THR A 169 -8.55 16.37 -3.87
CA THR A 169 -9.31 17.05 -4.94
C THR A 169 -8.81 16.59 -6.31
N GLY A 170 -7.50 16.62 -6.54
CA GLY A 170 -6.91 16.26 -7.83
C GLY A 170 -7.09 14.79 -8.21
N ILE A 171 -7.03 13.87 -7.24
CA ILE A 171 -7.23 12.44 -7.52
C ILE A 171 -8.69 12.13 -7.85
N LEU A 172 -9.64 12.81 -7.20
CA LEU A 172 -11.06 12.68 -7.50
C LEU A 172 -11.43 13.30 -8.86
N ASP A 173 -10.73 14.35 -9.30
CA ASP A 173 -10.89 14.90 -10.66
C ASP A 173 -10.51 13.85 -11.72
N ARG A 174 -9.44 13.08 -11.46
CA ARG A 174 -9.01 11.99 -12.34
C ARG A 174 -9.96 10.79 -12.34
N LEU A 175 -10.83 10.67 -11.35
CA LEU A 175 -11.84 9.60 -11.23
C LEU A 175 -13.20 9.97 -11.83
N ILE A 176 -13.36 11.18 -12.40
CA ILE A 176 -14.60 11.58 -13.06
C ILE A 176 -14.95 10.59 -14.17
N GLY A 177 -16.19 10.08 -14.14
CA GLY A 177 -16.68 9.08 -15.09
C GLY A 177 -16.25 7.64 -14.82
N LYS A 178 -15.44 7.40 -13.78
CA LYS A 178 -15.10 6.04 -13.29
C LYS A 178 -16.02 5.60 -12.15
N LEU A 179 -16.37 6.54 -11.27
CA LEU A 179 -17.27 6.31 -10.15
C LEU A 179 -18.71 6.67 -10.51
N SER A 180 -19.68 6.02 -9.86
CA SER A 180 -21.07 6.45 -9.97
C SER A 180 -21.23 7.89 -9.42
N PRO A 181 -22.21 8.67 -9.91
CA PRO A 181 -22.39 10.06 -9.46
C PRO A 181 -22.56 10.17 -7.94
N GLU A 182 -23.29 9.23 -7.34
CA GLU A 182 -23.52 9.19 -5.90
C GLU A 182 -22.25 8.83 -5.13
N PHE A 183 -21.48 7.85 -5.61
CA PHE A 183 -20.22 7.48 -4.97
C PHE A 183 -19.21 8.63 -5.05
N MET A 184 -19.11 9.31 -6.21
CA MET A 184 -18.27 10.49 -6.38
C MET A 184 -18.70 11.64 -5.44
N ARG A 185 -20.00 11.89 -5.28
CA ARG A 185 -20.52 12.89 -4.34
C ARG A 185 -20.02 12.62 -2.92
N ILE A 186 -20.11 11.38 -2.46
CA ILE A 186 -19.66 10.97 -1.13
C ILE A 186 -18.14 11.16 -0.97
N GLN A 187 -17.34 10.82 -1.99
CA GLN A 187 -15.91 11.08 -1.95
C GLN A 187 -15.62 12.58 -1.80
N ARG A 188 -16.29 13.42 -2.59
CA ARG A 188 -16.08 14.88 -2.58
C ARG A 188 -16.47 15.53 -1.25
N GLU A 189 -17.56 15.06 -0.64
CA GLU A 189 -18.00 15.55 0.66
C GLU A 189 -17.03 15.25 1.80
N ASN A 190 -16.12 14.29 1.60
CA ASN A 190 -15.11 13.87 2.58
C ASN A 190 -13.72 14.46 2.34
N VAL A 191 -13.53 15.28 1.30
CA VAL A 191 -12.28 16.02 1.09
C VAL A 191 -11.97 16.85 2.35
N GLY A 192 -10.75 16.73 2.87
CA GLY A 192 -10.29 17.38 4.09
C GLY A 192 -10.79 16.76 5.40
N LYS A 193 -11.72 15.80 5.35
CA LYS A 193 -12.31 15.16 6.55
C LYS A 193 -11.74 13.78 6.83
N VAL A 194 -11.22 13.11 5.81
CA VAL A 194 -10.54 11.81 5.95
C VAL A 194 -9.03 12.02 5.82
N PRO A 195 -8.22 11.44 6.72
CA PRO A 195 -6.78 11.54 6.61
C PRO A 195 -6.28 10.75 5.40
N ARG A 196 -5.23 11.24 4.76
CA ARG A 196 -4.54 10.52 3.69
C ARG A 196 -3.42 9.70 4.30
N LEU A 197 -3.43 8.39 4.04
CA LEU A 197 -2.26 7.56 4.25
C LEU A 197 -1.35 7.64 3.03
N ARG A 198 -0.17 8.26 3.18
CA ARG A 198 0.79 8.41 2.08
C ARG A 198 1.68 7.17 1.92
N PRO A 199 2.15 6.84 0.70
CA PRO A 199 3.03 5.68 0.46
C PRO A 199 4.30 5.69 1.28
N GLU A 200 4.99 6.83 1.33
CA GLU A 200 6.23 7.00 2.10
C GLU A 200 6.00 6.90 3.62
N GLN A 201 4.84 7.31 4.12
CA GLN A 201 4.47 7.16 5.54
C GLN A 201 4.17 5.70 5.87
N MET A 202 3.41 4.99 5.02
CA MET A 202 3.12 3.56 5.20
C MET A 202 4.41 2.75 5.21
N VAL A 203 5.29 2.97 4.21
CA VAL A 203 6.57 2.26 4.11
C VAL A 203 7.51 2.67 5.26
N GLY A 204 7.56 3.95 5.60
CA GLY A 204 8.33 4.45 6.73
C GLY A 204 7.89 3.81 8.05
N ALA A 205 6.58 3.68 8.27
CA ALA A 205 6.01 3.00 9.43
C ALA A 205 6.41 1.51 9.46
N CYS A 206 6.30 0.79 8.33
CA CYS A 206 6.79 -0.59 8.23
C CYS A 206 8.28 -0.71 8.60
N CYS A 207 9.11 0.27 8.21
CA CYS A 207 10.54 0.25 8.48
C CYS A 207 10.91 0.46 9.95
N VAL A 208 10.09 1.19 10.72
CA VAL A 208 10.35 1.51 12.13
C VAL A 208 9.48 0.71 13.09
N PHE A 209 8.58 -0.13 12.59
CA PHE A 209 7.70 -0.95 13.38
C PHE A 209 8.50 -1.96 14.24
N ASP A 210 8.19 -1.94 15.53
CA ASP A 210 8.80 -2.83 16.53
C ASP A 210 7.74 -3.38 17.49
N TYR A 211 6.58 -3.78 16.94
CA TYR A 211 5.42 -4.31 17.66
C TYR A 211 4.63 -3.31 18.50
N GLU A 212 4.93 -2.03 18.38
CA GLU A 212 4.09 -0.93 18.83
C GLU A 212 3.47 -0.24 17.61
N LEU A 213 2.21 0.17 17.71
CA LEU A 213 1.53 0.89 16.64
C LEU A 213 2.28 2.21 16.37
N VAL A 214 2.54 2.48 15.11
CA VAL A 214 3.29 3.66 14.67
C VAL A 214 2.31 4.82 14.52
N ASP A 215 2.51 5.88 15.31
CA ASP A 215 1.74 7.12 15.21
C ASP A 215 2.11 7.96 13.97
N PHE A 216 1.28 8.96 13.68
CA PHE A 216 1.45 9.85 12.55
C PHE A 216 2.81 10.57 12.55
N ASP A 217 3.25 11.12 13.69
CA ASP A 217 4.47 11.94 13.74
C ASP A 217 5.74 11.08 13.54
N THR A 218 5.71 9.83 14.00
CA THR A 218 6.75 8.84 13.79
C THR A 218 6.78 8.35 12.34
N ALA A 219 5.61 8.05 11.76
CA ALA A 219 5.50 7.67 10.35
C ALA A 219 5.96 8.80 9.42
N ASP A 220 5.62 10.05 9.73
CA ASP A 220 6.04 11.23 8.97
C ASP A 220 7.55 11.47 9.06
N SER A 221 8.13 11.28 10.24
CA SER A 221 9.60 11.34 10.42
C SER A 221 10.32 10.24 9.63
N ALA A 222 9.77 9.03 9.61
CA ALA A 222 10.32 7.91 8.83
C ALA A 222 10.15 8.13 7.32
N ALA A 223 9.07 8.78 6.88
CA ALA A 223 8.81 9.11 5.49
C ALA A 223 9.91 9.99 4.89
N ILE A 224 10.47 10.94 5.66
CA ILE A 224 11.60 11.77 5.23
C ILE A 224 12.79 10.89 4.82
N ILE A 225 13.13 9.90 5.65
CA ILE A 225 14.22 8.96 5.38
C ILE A 225 13.91 8.10 4.15
N VAL A 226 12.67 7.65 3.99
CA VAL A 226 12.22 6.89 2.81
C VAL A 226 12.40 7.71 1.53
N LEU A 227 11.99 8.98 1.54
CA LEU A 227 12.10 9.89 0.39
C LEU A 227 13.57 10.18 0.02
N GLU A 228 14.42 10.42 1.01
CA GLU A 228 15.87 10.61 0.80
C GLU A 228 16.50 9.37 0.13
N GLN A 229 16.13 8.17 0.60
CA GLN A 229 16.65 6.92 0.03
C GLN A 229 16.10 6.63 -1.37
N LEU A 230 14.83 6.92 -1.63
CA LEU A 230 14.22 6.81 -2.96
C LEU A 230 14.97 7.66 -3.99
N GLU A 231 15.25 8.91 -3.66
CA GLU A 231 16.00 9.82 -4.52
C GLU A 231 17.43 9.32 -4.76
N ALA A 232 18.11 8.86 -3.70
CA ALA A 232 19.46 8.30 -3.81
C ALA A 232 19.53 7.01 -4.65
N LEU A 233 18.48 6.19 -4.61
CA LEU A 233 18.38 4.94 -5.37
C LEU A 233 17.90 5.16 -6.82
N GLY A 234 17.41 6.35 -7.17
CA GLY A 234 16.81 6.65 -8.47
C GLY A 234 15.61 5.74 -8.74
N CYS A 235 14.71 5.66 -7.76
CA CYS A 235 13.48 4.87 -7.75
C CYS A 235 12.25 5.77 -7.80
#